data_AF-A0A259PIJ8-F1
#
_entry.id   AF-A0A259PIJ8-F1
#
_cell.length_a   1.000
_cell.length_b   1.000
_cell.length_c   1.000
_cell.angle_alpha   90.00
_cell.angle_beta   90.00
_cell.angle_gamma   90.00
#
_symmetry.space_group_name_H-M   'P 1'
#
loop_
_entity.id
_entity.type
_entity.pdbx_description
1 polymer ?
#
loop_
_entity_poly.entity_id
_entity_poly.type
_entity_poly.pdbx_seq_one_letter_code
_entity_poly.pdbx_strand_id
1 'polypeptide(L)'
;MRILGINAIYHDPSAALVVDGAVVAAAEEERFSRRKHGKRPVPFSAWELPELSMRWVLEAGGIRPEDVDVVAYSFDPALSKSAEDLGLHDPWDHLRTTYAEHVAGFLHSTLPGIDEGKLRYVPHHVAHAASAALASPFPASSVLVLDGRGERASHLAGRYEHGRIEVFTTQE
;
A
#
# COMPACT_ATOMS: atom_id res chain seq x y z
N MET A 1 1.22 -17.52 8.66
CA MET A 1 1.41 -16.07 8.68
C MET A 1 0.26 -15.40 7.96
N ARG A 2 -0.42 -14.45 8.62
CA ARG A 2 -1.60 -13.71 8.16
C ARG A 2 -1.23 -12.24 7.99
N ILE A 3 -1.22 -11.75 6.76
CA ILE A 3 -0.76 -10.41 6.42
C ILE A 3 -1.94 -9.63 5.85
N LEU A 4 -2.23 -8.48 6.45
CA LEU A 4 -3.18 -7.50 5.92
C LEU A 4 -2.40 -6.44 5.13
N GLY A 5 -2.48 -6.49 3.80
CA GLY A 5 -1.96 -5.46 2.91
C GLY A 5 -2.94 -4.30 2.75
N ILE A 6 -2.44 -3.07 2.79
CA ILE A 6 -3.24 -1.84 2.75
C ILE A 6 -2.60 -0.85 1.77
N ASN A 7 -3.42 -0.34 0.85
CA ASN A 7 -3.13 0.86 0.07
C ASN A 7 -4.12 1.96 0.48
N ALA A 8 -3.61 3.16 0.78
CA ALA A 8 -4.43 4.29 1.21
C ALA A 8 -3.90 5.66 0.77
N ILE A 9 -2.65 5.75 0.32
CA ILE A 9 -2.03 6.99 -0.19
C ILE A 9 -2.31 7.15 -1.68
N TYR A 10 -2.38 8.40 -2.15
CA TYR A 10 -2.75 8.79 -3.50
C TYR A 10 -4.19 8.48 -3.88
N HIS A 11 -4.45 7.36 -4.53
CA HIS A 11 -5.75 6.95 -5.06
C HIS A 11 -5.94 5.44 -4.87
N ASP A 12 -7.13 4.96 -5.21
CA ASP A 12 -7.49 3.54 -5.20
C ASP A 12 -7.21 2.83 -3.87
N PRO A 13 -7.81 3.31 -2.75
CA PRO A 13 -7.66 2.66 -1.48
C PRO A 13 -8.20 1.23 -1.54
N SER A 14 -7.43 0.27 -1.02
CA SER A 14 -7.71 -1.16 -1.18
C SER A 14 -7.08 -1.98 -0.06
N ALA A 15 -7.63 -3.16 0.21
CA ALA A 15 -7.07 -4.12 1.14
C ALA A 15 -6.91 -5.51 0.52
N ALA A 16 -5.89 -6.25 0.96
CA ALA A 16 -5.67 -7.65 0.60
C ALA A 16 -5.28 -8.46 1.83
N LEU A 17 -5.85 -9.65 1.98
CA LEU A 17 -5.48 -10.62 2.99
C LEU A 17 -4.66 -11.75 2.34
N VAL A 18 -3.44 -11.93 2.84
CA VAL A 18 -2.55 -13.05 2.45
C VAL A 18 -2.38 -13.98 3.64
N VAL A 19 -2.63 -15.27 3.45
CA VAL A 19 -2.43 -16.31 4.46
C VAL A 19 -1.49 -17.36 3.91
N ASP A 20 -0.35 -17.55 4.58
CA ASP A 20 0.67 -18.54 4.22
C ASP A 20 1.12 -18.48 2.74
N GLY A 21 1.26 -17.26 2.23
CA GLY A 21 1.70 -16.98 0.86
C GLY A 21 0.59 -17.00 -0.18
N ALA A 22 -0.65 -17.35 0.18
CA ALA A 22 -1.80 -17.32 -0.72
C ALA A 22 -2.66 -16.08 -0.49
N VAL A 23 -3.07 -15.40 -1.58
CA VAL A 23 -4.07 -14.34 -1.52
C VAL A 23 -5.42 -14.97 -1.24
N VAL A 24 -6.00 -14.71 -0.06
CA VAL A 24 -7.30 -15.24 0.37
C VAL A 24 -8.43 -14.33 -0.09
N ALA A 25 -8.22 -13.01 0.01
CA ALA A 25 -9.20 -12.01 -0.36
C ALA A 25 -8.49 -10.72 -0.76
N ALA A 26 -9.03 -9.99 -1.73
CA ALA A 26 -8.56 -8.65 -2.11
C ALA A 26 -9.73 -7.84 -2.66
N ALA A 27 -9.84 -6.58 -2.25
CA ALA A 27 -10.90 -5.70 -2.72
C ALA A 27 -10.48 -4.23 -2.67
N GLU A 28 -11.01 -3.46 -3.62
CA GLU A 28 -10.91 -2.00 -3.66
C GLU A 28 -12.10 -1.35 -2.94
N GLU A 29 -11.85 -0.24 -2.26
CA GLU A 29 -12.85 0.46 -1.44
C GLU A 29 -14.00 1.01 -2.27
N GLU A 30 -13.76 1.36 -3.54
CA GLU A 30 -14.82 1.85 -4.43
C GLU A 30 -15.92 0.82 -4.69
N ARG A 31 -15.61 -0.48 -4.54
CA ARG A 31 -16.60 -1.55 -4.69
C ARG A 31 -17.68 -1.46 -3.61
N PHE A 32 -17.30 -1.07 -2.39
CA PHE A 32 -18.20 -0.92 -1.25
C PHE A 32 -18.73 0.50 -1.09
N SER A 33 -17.85 1.50 -1.13
CA SER A 33 -18.22 2.92 -0.93
C SER A 33 -19.05 3.50 -2.07
N ARG A 34 -19.00 2.85 -3.26
CA ARG A 34 -19.62 3.31 -4.51
C ARG A 34 -19.14 4.68 -4.99
N ARG A 35 -18.03 5.17 -4.43
CA ARG A 35 -17.33 6.36 -4.88
C ARG A 35 -16.14 5.92 -5.72
N LYS A 36 -16.14 6.31 -6.98
CA LYS A 36 -15.06 5.96 -7.91
C LYS A 36 -13.71 6.47 -7.40
N HIS A 37 -12.66 5.64 -7.52
CA HIS A 37 -11.32 5.82 -6.96
C HIS A 37 -11.27 5.88 -5.43
N GLY A 38 -12.35 5.46 -4.77
CA GLY A 38 -12.49 5.39 -3.33
C GLY A 38 -12.53 6.74 -2.62
N LYS A 39 -12.42 7.88 -3.32
CA LYS A 39 -12.22 9.21 -2.70
C LYS A 39 -13.24 10.23 -3.18
N ARG A 40 -13.53 11.24 -2.35
CA ARG A 40 -14.26 12.44 -2.79
C ARG A 40 -13.31 13.35 -3.58
N PRO A 41 -13.74 14.01 -4.67
CA PRO A 41 -12.90 14.92 -5.43
C PRO A 41 -12.80 16.27 -4.72
N VAL A 42 -11.93 16.38 -3.72
CA VAL A 42 -11.58 17.65 -3.06
C VAL A 42 -10.13 18.00 -3.38
N PRO A 43 -9.72 19.28 -3.29
CA PRO A 43 -8.39 19.72 -3.77
C PRO A 43 -7.18 19.02 -3.12
N PHE A 44 -7.38 18.36 -1.97
CA PHE A 44 -6.34 17.73 -1.18
C PHE A 44 -6.62 16.25 -0.86
N SER A 45 -7.64 15.61 -1.44
CA SER A 45 -7.96 14.21 -1.12
C SER A 45 -6.98 13.24 -1.74
N ALA A 46 -5.92 12.96 -0.99
CA ALA A 46 -4.93 11.98 -1.41
C ALA A 46 -4.58 10.96 -0.33
N TRP A 47 -5.47 10.80 0.64
CA TRP A 47 -5.44 9.72 1.61
C TRP A 47 -6.86 9.30 1.95
N GLU A 48 -7.08 8.00 2.09
CA GLU A 48 -8.31 7.43 2.67
C GLU A 48 -8.03 5.98 3.05
N LEU A 49 -8.26 5.61 4.31
CA LEU A 49 -8.15 4.21 4.71
C LEU A 49 -9.26 3.38 4.05
N PRO A 50 -8.97 2.18 3.55
CA PRO A 50 -9.95 1.30 2.93
C PRO A 50 -10.74 0.52 4.00
N GLU A 51 -11.53 1.21 4.81
CA GLU A 51 -12.20 0.62 5.98
C GLU A 51 -13.10 -0.56 5.63
N LEU A 52 -13.92 -0.40 4.59
CA LEU A 52 -14.88 -1.42 4.18
C LEU A 52 -14.17 -2.62 3.57
N SER A 53 -13.13 -2.37 2.77
CA SER A 53 -12.31 -3.43 2.18
C SER A 53 -11.57 -4.22 3.25
N MET A 54 -10.96 -3.54 4.23
CA MET A 54 -10.26 -4.20 5.33
C MET A 54 -11.18 -5.11 6.13
N ARG A 55 -12.37 -4.63 6.52
CA ARG A 55 -13.35 -5.44 7.23
C ARG A 55 -13.78 -6.65 6.39
N TRP A 56 -14.05 -6.42 5.11
CA TRP A 56 -14.49 -7.47 4.20
C TRP A 56 -13.43 -8.55 3.98
N VAL A 57 -12.16 -8.21 3.74
CA VAL A 57 -11.11 -9.23 3.52
C VAL A 57 -10.85 -10.06 4.77
N LEU A 58 -10.96 -9.46 5.96
CA LEU A 58 -10.83 -10.17 7.23
C LEU A 58 -12.02 -11.12 7.46
N GLU A 59 -13.25 -10.65 7.21
CA GLU A 59 -14.46 -11.47 7.29
C GLU A 59 -14.41 -12.65 6.29
N ALA A 60 -14.06 -12.38 5.03
CA ALA A 60 -13.92 -13.39 4.00
C ALA A 60 -12.87 -14.46 4.32
N GLY A 61 -11.80 -14.07 5.03
CA GLY A 61 -10.76 -14.99 5.51
C GLY A 61 -11.07 -15.66 6.84
N GLY A 62 -12.16 -15.30 7.53
CA GLY A 62 -12.46 -15.77 8.88
C GLY A 62 -11.40 -15.37 9.92
N ILE A 63 -10.73 -14.24 9.72
CA ILE A 63 -9.63 -13.74 10.56
C ILE A 63 -10.12 -12.56 11.39
N ARG A 64 -9.85 -12.57 12.70
CA ARG A 64 -10.11 -11.41 13.56
C ARG A 64 -8.94 -10.43 13.48
N PRO A 65 -9.15 -9.11 13.68
CA PRO A 65 -8.06 -8.12 13.65
C PRO A 65 -6.84 -8.49 14.52
N GLU A 66 -7.06 -9.04 15.72
CA GLU A 66 -6.02 -9.47 16.66
C GLU A 66 -5.16 -10.65 16.16
N ASP A 67 -5.71 -11.47 15.26
CA ASP A 67 -5.06 -12.63 14.69
C ASP A 67 -4.14 -12.26 13.50
N VAL A 68 -4.18 -11.01 13.03
CA VAL A 68 -3.27 -10.51 11.98
C VAL A 68 -1.85 -10.49 12.52
N ASP A 69 -0.90 -11.06 11.79
CA ASP A 69 0.51 -11.12 12.20
C ASP A 69 1.29 -9.86 11.77
N VAL A 70 0.97 -9.31 10.59
CA VAL A 70 1.60 -8.11 10.02
C VAL A 70 0.56 -7.28 9.26
N VAL A 71 0.67 -5.96 9.38
CA VAL A 71 -0.02 -5.00 8.50
C VAL A 71 1.00 -4.40 7.56
N ALA A 72 0.90 -4.67 6.26
CA ALA A 72 1.81 -4.13 5.25
C ALA A 72 1.18 -2.91 4.58
N TYR A 73 1.75 -1.73 4.78
CA TYR A 73 1.27 -0.48 4.21
C TYR A 73 2.13 -0.06 3.02
N SER A 74 1.52 0.12 1.84
CA SER A 74 2.21 0.25 0.55
C SER A 74 2.82 1.64 0.27
N PHE A 75 3.34 2.30 1.29
CA PHE A 75 4.01 3.59 1.20
C PHE A 75 4.88 3.83 2.43
N ASP A 76 6.14 4.24 2.26
CA ASP A 76 7.03 4.58 3.38
C ASP A 76 7.25 6.11 3.51
N PRO A 77 6.66 6.78 4.52
CA PRO A 77 6.84 8.22 4.69
C PRO A 77 8.31 8.64 4.86
N ALA A 78 9.17 7.76 5.42
CA ALA A 78 10.58 8.08 5.65
C ALA A 78 11.40 8.18 4.36
N LEU A 79 10.89 7.66 3.24
CA LEU A 79 11.56 7.74 1.93
C LEU A 79 11.09 8.93 1.09
N SER A 80 10.08 9.66 1.56
CA SER A 80 9.43 10.73 0.80
C SER A 80 10.33 11.95 0.62
N LYS A 81 10.30 12.53 -0.58
CA LYS A 81 10.82 13.88 -0.86
C LYS A 81 9.64 14.84 -0.98
N SER A 82 9.83 16.10 -0.62
CA SER A 82 8.77 17.10 -0.77
C SER A 82 8.45 17.33 -2.26
N ALA A 83 7.21 17.74 -2.56
CA ALA A 83 6.86 18.16 -3.92
C ALA A 83 7.84 19.22 -4.47
N GLU A 84 8.29 20.18 -3.65
CA GLU A 84 9.26 21.21 -4.05
C GLU A 84 10.61 20.61 -4.45
N ASP A 85 11.17 19.68 -3.66
CA ASP A 85 12.43 19.00 -3.97
C ASP A 85 12.34 18.16 -5.26
N LEU A 86 11.14 17.75 -5.65
CA LEU A 86 10.85 17.03 -6.88
C LEU A 86 10.54 17.96 -8.07
N GLY A 87 10.55 19.29 -7.87
CA GLY A 87 10.19 20.26 -8.89
C GLY A 87 8.70 20.25 -9.26
N LEU A 88 7.84 19.78 -8.34
CA LEU A 88 6.40 19.66 -8.51
C LEU A 88 5.68 20.78 -7.75
N HIS A 89 4.59 21.28 -8.33
CA HIS A 89 3.69 22.20 -7.62
C HIS A 89 2.50 21.45 -7.04
N ASP A 90 2.64 20.99 -5.80
CA ASP A 90 1.53 20.44 -5.01
C ASP A 90 1.57 20.98 -3.57
N PRO A 91 0.77 22.01 -3.25
CA PRO A 91 0.79 22.64 -1.93
C PRO A 91 0.26 21.74 -0.81
N TRP A 92 -0.41 20.64 -1.13
CA TRP A 92 -1.04 19.72 -0.16
C TRP A 92 -0.22 18.45 0.08
N ASP A 93 0.96 18.35 -0.53
CA ASP A 93 1.76 17.12 -0.51
C ASP A 93 2.13 16.64 0.89
N HIS A 94 2.55 17.57 1.75
CA HIS A 94 2.87 17.30 3.13
C HIS A 94 1.74 16.60 3.90
N LEU A 95 0.47 16.85 3.56
CA LEU A 95 -0.66 16.20 4.23
C LEU A 95 -0.70 14.69 3.96
N ARG A 96 -0.23 14.23 2.80
CA ARG A 96 -0.13 12.78 2.49
C ARG A 96 0.91 12.12 3.38
N THR A 97 2.08 12.73 3.50
CA THR A 97 3.18 12.22 4.32
C THR A 97 2.78 12.22 5.79
N THR A 98 2.20 13.32 6.29
CA THR A 98 1.68 13.39 7.66
C THR A 98 0.60 12.33 7.91
N TYR A 99 -0.30 12.08 6.95
CA TYR A 99 -1.28 11.02 7.10
C TYR A 99 -0.62 9.63 7.21
N ALA A 100 0.34 9.33 6.34
CA ALA A 100 1.07 8.06 6.38
C ALA A 100 1.83 7.87 7.70
N GLU A 101 2.48 8.92 8.22
CA GLU A 101 3.18 8.89 9.51
C GLU A 101 2.27 8.52 10.69
N HIS A 102 1.00 8.91 10.62
CA HIS A 102 0.00 8.69 11.67
C HIS A 102 -0.92 7.49 11.39
N VAL A 103 -0.63 6.68 10.38
CA VAL A 103 -1.53 5.60 9.95
C VAL A 103 -1.81 4.56 11.03
N ALA A 104 -0.86 4.31 11.93
CA ALA A 104 -1.04 3.40 13.05
C ALA A 104 -2.27 3.77 13.92
N GLY A 105 -2.40 5.05 14.30
CA GLY A 105 -3.53 5.52 15.10
C GLY A 105 -4.87 5.48 14.34
N PHE A 106 -4.85 5.74 13.03
CA PHE A 106 -6.05 5.57 12.19
C PHE A 106 -6.46 4.10 12.09
N LEU A 107 -5.51 3.19 11.90
CA LEU A 107 -5.77 1.75 11.87
C LEU A 107 -6.36 1.23 13.18
N HIS A 108 -5.81 1.66 14.32
CA HIS A 108 -6.34 1.30 15.63
C HIS A 108 -7.80 1.75 15.80
N SER A 109 -8.13 2.95 15.31
CA SER A 109 -9.49 3.50 15.36
C SER A 109 -10.46 2.74 14.43
N THR A 110 -10.02 2.41 13.22
CA THR A 110 -10.85 1.78 12.18
C THR A 110 -11.04 0.28 12.38
N LEU A 111 -10.01 -0.42 12.89
CA LEU A 111 -9.98 -1.85 13.17
C LEU A 111 -9.55 -2.12 14.62
N PRO A 112 -10.46 -1.94 15.60
CA PRO A 112 -10.15 -2.26 16.99
C PRO A 112 -9.65 -3.71 17.14
N GLY A 113 -8.53 -3.89 17.84
CA GLY A 113 -7.87 -5.18 18.02
C GLY A 113 -6.62 -5.37 17.16
N ILE A 114 -6.41 -4.53 16.14
CA ILE A 114 -5.15 -4.52 15.40
C ILE A 114 -4.03 -3.91 16.25
N ASP A 115 -2.89 -4.59 16.31
CA ASP A 115 -1.71 -4.13 17.04
C ASP A 115 -0.87 -3.22 16.14
N GLU A 116 -0.71 -1.96 16.55
CA GLU A 116 0.09 -0.96 15.86
C GLU A 116 1.56 -1.40 15.70
N GLY A 117 2.09 -2.20 16.63
CA GLY A 117 3.44 -2.76 16.55
C GLY A 117 3.65 -3.74 15.39
N LYS A 118 2.57 -4.18 14.74
CA LYS A 118 2.59 -5.08 13.56
C LYS A 118 2.61 -4.31 12.24
N LEU A 119 2.53 -2.98 12.24
CA LEU A 119 2.63 -2.16 11.05
C LEU A 119 4.03 -2.21 10.44
N ARG A 120 4.11 -2.44 9.13
CA ARG A 120 5.33 -2.41 8.33
C ARG A 120 5.07 -1.58 7.08
N TYR A 121 5.85 -0.53 6.90
CA TYR A 121 5.87 0.21 5.65
C TYR A 121 6.61 -0.59 4.58
N VAL A 122 6.06 -0.61 3.38
CA VAL A 122 6.63 -1.24 2.18
C VAL A 122 6.80 -0.15 1.15
N PRO A 123 8.02 0.06 0.60
CA PRO A 123 8.22 1.06 -0.43
C PRO A 123 7.26 0.86 -1.60
N HIS A 124 6.63 1.94 -2.08
CA HIS A 124 5.50 1.91 -2.99
C HIS A 124 5.81 1.13 -4.28
N HIS A 125 6.94 1.44 -4.93
CA HIS A 125 7.34 0.73 -6.13
C HIS A 125 7.81 -0.71 -5.88
N VAL A 126 8.25 -1.05 -4.65
CA VAL A 126 8.51 -2.45 -4.28
C VAL A 126 7.19 -3.20 -4.18
N ALA A 127 6.14 -2.59 -3.65
CA ALA A 127 4.79 -3.18 -3.63
C ALA A 127 4.26 -3.40 -5.06
N HIS A 128 4.44 -2.44 -5.97
CA HIS A 128 4.11 -2.63 -7.40
C HIS A 128 4.91 -3.76 -8.05
N ALA A 129 6.22 -3.81 -7.84
CA ALA A 129 7.06 -4.87 -8.40
C ALA A 129 6.68 -6.24 -7.84
N ALA A 130 6.38 -6.33 -6.54
CA ALA A 130 5.99 -7.57 -5.87
C ALA A 130 4.64 -8.10 -6.37
N SER A 131 3.65 -7.25 -6.60
CA SER A 131 2.33 -7.69 -7.06
C SER A 131 2.38 -8.35 -8.44
N ALA A 132 3.28 -7.89 -9.32
CA ALA A 132 3.52 -8.51 -10.62
C ALA A 132 4.40 -9.76 -10.52
N ALA A 133 5.54 -9.66 -9.82
CA ALA A 133 6.52 -10.74 -9.78
C ALA A 133 6.03 -11.97 -9.02
N LEU A 134 5.29 -11.79 -7.91
CA LEU A 134 4.74 -12.91 -7.13
C LEU A 134 3.55 -13.58 -7.81
N ALA A 135 2.84 -12.86 -8.70
CA ALA A 135 1.77 -13.43 -9.52
C ALA A 135 2.28 -14.10 -10.81
N SER A 136 3.55 -13.87 -11.15
CA SER A 136 4.18 -14.43 -12.34
C SER A 136 4.41 -15.94 -12.18
N PRO A 137 4.27 -16.74 -13.26
CA PRO A 137 4.58 -18.17 -13.21
C PRO A 137 6.08 -18.47 -13.19
N PHE A 138 6.94 -17.45 -13.31
CA PHE A 138 8.39 -17.61 -13.44
C PHE A 138 9.11 -17.50 -12.09
N PRO A 139 10.05 -18.42 -11.78
CA PRO A 139 10.80 -18.39 -10.51
C PRO A 139 11.76 -17.19 -10.39
N ALA A 140 12.11 -16.59 -11.53
CA ALA A 140 12.88 -15.36 -11.61
C ALA A 140 12.36 -14.50 -12.77
N SER A 141 12.34 -13.18 -12.60
CA SER A 141 11.92 -12.25 -13.64
C SER A 141 12.59 -10.88 -13.47
N SER A 142 12.82 -10.18 -14.57
CA SER A 142 13.07 -8.74 -14.52
C SER A 142 11.77 -8.01 -14.20
N VAL A 143 11.86 -6.98 -13.36
CA VAL A 143 10.72 -6.14 -12.99
C VAL A 143 10.96 -4.71 -13.44
N LEU A 144 9.91 -4.10 -13.98
CA LEU A 144 9.88 -2.69 -14.35
C LEU A 144 8.56 -2.10 -13.84
N VAL A 145 8.65 -1.09 -12.99
CA VAL A 145 7.53 -0.28 -12.53
C VAL A 145 7.61 1.05 -13.27
N LEU A 146 6.53 1.42 -13.94
CA LEU A 146 6.31 2.73 -14.56
C LEU A 146 5.04 3.28 -13.93
N ASP A 147 5.18 4.30 -13.11
CA ASP A 147 4.09 4.85 -12.30
C ASP A 147 4.07 6.38 -12.41
N GLY A 148 2.99 7.01 -11.93
CA GLY A 148 2.94 8.44 -11.76
C GLY A 148 3.98 8.91 -10.74
N ARG A 149 3.89 8.41 -9.50
CA ARG A 149 4.81 8.77 -8.41
C ARG A 149 4.61 7.88 -7.18
N GLY A 150 5.69 7.25 -6.71
CA GLY A 150 5.80 6.69 -5.37
C GLY A 150 6.16 7.73 -4.31
N GLU A 151 7.11 7.41 -3.44
CA GLU A 151 7.59 8.35 -2.41
C GLU A 151 8.43 9.50 -3.00
N ARG A 152 9.19 9.22 -4.06
CA ARG A 152 10.17 10.16 -4.63
C ARG A 152 10.51 9.95 -6.11
N ALA A 153 10.02 8.88 -6.72
CA ALA A 153 10.37 8.46 -8.06
C ALA A 153 9.11 8.07 -8.84
N SER A 154 9.22 8.01 -10.18
CA SER A 154 8.18 7.51 -11.09
C SER A 154 8.49 6.11 -11.66
N HIS A 155 9.68 5.57 -11.42
CA HIS A 155 10.03 4.23 -11.89
C HIS A 155 10.93 3.45 -10.94
N LEU A 156 10.94 2.13 -11.15
CA LEU A 156 11.87 1.18 -10.54
C LEU A 156 12.19 0.09 -11.56
N ALA A 157 13.47 -0.22 -11.74
CA ALA A 157 13.91 -1.39 -12.49
C ALA A 157 14.75 -2.31 -11.61
N GLY A 158 14.51 -3.62 -11.71
CA GLY A 158 15.15 -4.60 -10.85
C GLY A 158 14.96 -6.03 -11.32
N ARG A 159 15.25 -6.96 -10.43
CA ARG A 159 15.05 -8.39 -10.64
C ARG A 159 14.38 -9.01 -9.41
N TYR A 160 13.36 -9.81 -9.67
CA TYR A 160 12.81 -10.73 -8.69
C TYR A 160 13.47 -12.10 -8.87
N GLU A 161 13.99 -12.67 -7.79
CA GLU A 161 14.55 -14.02 -7.78
C GLU A 161 14.50 -14.60 -6.35
N HIS A 162 14.08 -15.86 -6.20
CA HIS A 162 14.00 -16.57 -4.91
C HIS A 162 13.27 -15.79 -3.78
N GLY A 163 12.12 -15.18 -4.10
CA GLY A 163 11.34 -14.45 -3.10
C GLY A 163 11.89 -13.07 -2.72
N ARG A 164 12.94 -12.59 -3.41
CA ARG A 164 13.56 -11.29 -3.15
C ARG A 164 13.52 -10.41 -4.39
N ILE A 165 13.25 -9.12 -4.18
CA ILE A 165 13.40 -8.08 -5.19
C ILE A 165 14.75 -7.38 -4.96
N GLU A 166 15.62 -7.43 -5.96
CA GLU A 166 16.84 -6.65 -6.06
C GLU A 166 16.57 -5.44 -6.95
N VAL A 167 16.69 -4.24 -6.40
CA VAL A 167 16.50 -2.98 -7.14
C VAL A 167 17.84 -2.58 -7.75
N PHE A 168 17.86 -2.38 -9.07
CA PHE A 168 19.07 -1.93 -9.78
C PHE A 168 19.10 -0.42 -9.93
N THR A 169 17.96 0.19 -10.27
CA THR A 169 17.86 1.63 -10.46
C THR A 169 16.45 2.14 -10.18
N THR A 170 16.40 3.36 -9.67
CA THR A 170 15.20 4.20 -9.55
C THR A 170 15.51 5.55 -10.16
N GLN A 171 14.49 6.34 -10.47
CA GLN A 171 14.70 7.74 -10.86
C GLN A 171 15.46 8.46 -9.74
N GLU A 172 16.62 9.03 -10.04
CA GLU A 172 17.42 9.85 -9.13
C GLU A 172 17.21 11.35 -9.41
#